data_AF-A0A6M2DVX4-F1
#
_entry.id   AF-A0A6M2DVX4-F1
#
_cell.length_a   1.000
_cell.length_b   1.000
_cell.length_c   1.000
_cell.angle_alpha   90.00
_cell.angle_beta   90.00
_cell.angle_gamma   90.00
#
_symmetry.space_group_name_H-M   'P 1'
#
loop_
_entity.id
_entity.type
_entity.pdbx_description
1 polymer ?
#
loop_
_entity_poly.entity_id
_entity_poly.type
_entity_poly.pdbx_seq_one_letter_code
_entity_poly.pdbx_strand_id
1 'polypeptide(L)' 'MHSIYRDILFLALIVAGQSSIDFGAFHREYANAYERLNEKECKNLFKNYDAPTSQTVICCRHYFKQLLLE' A
#
# COMPACT_ATOMS: atom_id res chain seq x y z
N MET A 1 -4.09 -15.33 -0.22
CA MET A 1 -4.82 -14.05 -0.01
C MET A 1 -4.33 -13.07 -1.05
N HIS A 2 -5.22 -12.57 -1.91
CA HIS A 2 -4.89 -11.62 -2.99
C HIS A 2 -5.19 -10.20 -2.51
N SER A 3 -4.21 -9.30 -2.55
CA SER A 3 -4.35 -7.92 -2.11
C SER A 3 -4.17 -6.99 -3.30
N ILE A 4 -5.22 -6.23 -3.62
CA ILE A 4 -5.24 -5.25 -4.71
C ILE A 4 -4.15 -4.19 -4.48
N TYR A 5 -3.91 -3.80 -3.23
CA TYR A 5 -2.79 -2.93 -2.90
C TYR A 5 -1.44 -3.48 -3.40
N ARG A 6 -1.17 -4.77 -3.15
CA ARG A 6 0.08 -5.41 -3.57
C ARG A 6 0.16 -5.56 -5.08
N ASP A 7 -0.95 -5.87 -5.74
CA ASP A 7 -0.99 -6.01 -7.20
C ASP A 7 -0.73 -4.66 -7.89
N ILE A 8 -1.36 -3.57 -7.41
CA ILE A 8 -1.12 -2.22 -7.92
C ILE A 8 0.32 -1.77 -7.66
N LEU A 9 0.85 -2.03 -6.46
CA LEU A 9 2.25 -1.72 -6.14
C LEU A 9 3.22 -2.50 -7.04
N PHE A 10 2.97 -3.79 -7.25
CA PHE A 10 3.78 -4.61 -8.15
C PHE A 10 3.75 -4.06 -9.58
N LEU A 11 2.57 -3.75 -10.12
CA LEU A 11 2.43 -3.16 -11.45
C LEU A 11 3.17 -1.82 -11.55
N ALA A 12 3.05 -0.94 -10.56
CA ALA A 12 3.77 0.33 -10.53
C ALA A 12 5.29 0.09 -10.58
N LEU A 13 5.81 -0.83 -9.76
CA LEU A 13 7.23 -1.16 -9.72
C LEU A 13 7.75 -1.76 -11.04
N ILE A 14 6.97 -2.61 -11.68
CA ILE A 14 7.33 -3.23 -12.97
C ILE A 14 7.32 -2.19 -14.10
N VAL A 15 6.34 -1.29 -14.12
CA VAL A 15 6.19 -0.30 -15.21
C VAL A 15 7.12 0.90 -15.04
N ALA A 16 7.21 1.47 -13.84
CA ALA A 16 7.99 2.69 -13.59
C ALA A 16 9.44 2.40 -13.16
N GLY A 17 9.70 1.20 -12.64
CA GLY A 17 10.98 0.86 -12.01
C GLY A 17 11.08 1.34 -10.57
N GLN A 18 11.69 0.53 -9.71
CA GLN A 18 11.77 0.79 -8.26
C GLN A 18 12.47 2.11 -7.91
N SER A 19 13.51 2.49 -8.65
CA SER A 19 14.27 3.73 -8.43
C SER A 19 13.52 5.00 -8.81
N SER A 20 12.43 4.87 -9.58
CA SER A 20 11.67 5.99 -10.13
C SER A 20 10.43 6.32 -9.31
N ILE A 21 10.06 5.46 -8.35
CA ILE A 21 8.84 5.61 -7.55
C ILE A 21 9.15 6.29 -6.22
N ASP A 22 8.50 7.43 -5.98
CA ASP A 22 8.32 7.95 -4.64
C ASP A 22 7.26 7.11 -3.92
N PHE A 23 7.71 6.21 -3.05
CA PHE A 23 6.85 5.34 -2.25
C PHE A 23 5.93 6.12 -1.32
N GLY A 24 6.39 7.25 -0.76
CA GLY A 24 5.58 8.08 0.12
C GLY A 24 4.40 8.71 -0.64
N ALA A 25 4.66 9.21 -1.84
CA ALA A 25 3.62 9.71 -2.73
C ALA A 25 2.66 8.59 -3.16
N PHE A 26 3.19 7.42 -3.56
CA PHE A 26 2.37 6.27 -3.93
C PHE A 26 1.41 5.86 -2.81
N HIS A 27 1.90 5.70 -1.57
CA HIS A 27 1.07 5.28 -0.44
C HIS A 27 -0.03 6.30 -0.11
N ARG A 28 0.29 7.60 -0.18
CA ARG A 28 -0.70 8.67 0.01
C ARG A 28 -1.78 8.65 -1.07
N GLU A 29 -1.40 8.56 -2.34
CA GLU A 29 -2.38 8.54 -3.43
C GLU A 29 -3.25 7.29 -3.38
N TYR A 30 -2.67 6.14 -2.99
CA TYR A 30 -3.44 4.93 -2.73
C TYR A 30 -4.47 5.15 -1.61
N ALA A 31 -4.08 5.77 -0.49
CA ALA A 31 -4.99 6.06 0.61
C ALA A 31 -6.12 7.00 0.17
N ASN A 32 -5.80 8.07 -0.56
CA ASN A 32 -6.78 8.99 -1.12
C ASN A 32 -7.77 8.30 -2.06
N ALA A 33 -7.28 7.38 -2.91
CA ALA A 33 -8.12 6.60 -3.81
C ALA A 33 -9.01 5.62 -3.04
N TYR A 34 -8.47 4.98 -2.00
CA TYR A 34 -9.19 4.05 -1.13
C TYR A 34 -10.32 4.75 -0.36
N GLU A 35 -10.08 5.96 0.15
CA GLU A 35 -11.11 6.77 0.85
C GLU A 35 -12.26 7.21 -0.05
N ARG A 36 -12.02 7.32 -1.36
CA ARG A 36 -13.04 7.68 -2.36
C ARG A 36 -13.89 6.49 -2.82
N LEU A 37 -13.55 5.27 -2.40
CA LEU A 37 -14.33 4.08 -2.75
C LEU A 37 -15.71 4.17 -2.11
N ASN A 38 -16.74 3.93 -2.91
CA ASN A 38 -18.11 3.85 -2.39
C ASN A 38 -18.30 2.54 -1.60
N GLU A 39 -19.26 2.50 -0.67
CA GLU A 39 -19.52 1.32 0.18
C GLU A 39 -19.67 0.01 -0.61
N LYS A 40 -20.20 0.08 -1.84
CA LYS A 40 -20.43 -1.07 -2.71
C LYS A 40 -19.13 -1.65 -3.28
N GLU A 41 -18.14 -0.80 -3.56
CA GLU A 41 -16.81 -1.17 -4.05
C GLU A 41 -15.95 -1.71 -2.90
N CYS A 42 -16.08 -1.09 -1.73
CA CYS A 42 -15.37 -1.47 -0.51
C CYS A 42 -15.80 -2.86 0.02
N LYS A 43 -17.05 -3.31 -0.22
CA LYS A 43 -17.53 -4.64 0.23
C LYS A 43 -17.19 -5.78 -0.75
N ASN A 44 -17.22 -5.51 -2.05
CA ASN A 44 -17.10 -6.56 -3.08
C ASN A 44 -15.68 -6.72 -3.62
N LEU A 45 -14.97 -5.61 -3.87
CA LEU A 45 -13.70 -5.63 -4.57
C LEU A 45 -12.52 -5.54 -3.61
N PHE A 46 -12.55 -4.57 -2.69
CA PHE A 46 -11.50 -4.38 -1.70
C PHE A 46 -11.78 -5.19 -0.43
N LYS A 47 -10.74 -5.67 0.24
CA LYS A 47 -10.87 -6.32 1.55
C LYS A 47 -10.20 -5.47 2.63
N ASN A 48 -10.42 -5.82 3.90
CA ASN A 48 -9.84 -5.09 5.03
C ASN A 48 -8.30 -5.01 4.99
N TYR A 49 -7.63 -6.01 4.38
CA TYR A 49 -6.18 -6.01 4.22
C TYR A 49 -5.68 -5.13 3.06
N ASP A 50 -6.57 -4.59 2.24
CA ASP A 50 -6.25 -3.56 1.24
C ASP A 50 -6.38 -2.15 1.82
N ALA A 51 -6.84 -1.99 3.05
CA ALA A 51 -6.85 -0.69 3.70
C ALA A 51 -5.43 -0.11 3.77
N PRO A 52 -5.26 1.21 3.53
CA PRO A 52 -3.97 1.86 3.61
C PRO A 52 -3.33 1.59 4.97
N THR A 53 -2.04 1.25 4.92
CA THR A 53 -1.29 0.93 6.14
C THR A 53 -1.18 2.19 6.98
N SER A 54 -1.61 2.14 8.25
CA SER A 54 -1.55 3.30 9.16
C SER A 54 -0.15 3.92 9.19
N GLN A 55 -0.08 5.24 9.30
CA GLN A 55 1.16 6.00 9.39
C GLN A 55 2.08 5.45 10.49
N THR A 56 1.51 4.99 11.61
CA THR A 56 2.24 4.34 12.70
C THR A 56 2.94 3.06 12.23
N VAL A 57 2.27 2.23 11.43
CA VAL A 57 2.85 0.99 10.90
C VAL A 57 3.90 1.28 9.84
N ILE A 58 3.74 2.33 9.03
CA ILE A 58 4.76 2.81 8.09
C ILE A 58 6.01 3.27 8.84
N CYS A 59 5.83 4.09 9.88
CA CYS A 59 6.92 4.53 10.76
C CYS A 59 7.59 3.34 11.44
N CYS A 60 6.83 2.43 12.04
CA CYS A 60 7.38 1.21 12.65
C CYS A 60 8.18 0.40 11.63
N ARG A 61 7.71 0.24 10.39
CA ARG A 61 8.49 -0.43 9.35
C ARG A 61 9.73 0.35 8.96
N HIS A 62 9.73 1.68 8.98
CA HIS A 62 10.93 2.46 8.69
C HIS A 62 12.00 2.28 9.78
N TYR A 63 11.59 2.38 11.05
CA TYR A 63 12.51 2.30 12.20
C TYR A 63 12.89 0.87 12.58
N PHE A 64 11.98 -0.10 12.44
CA PHE A 64 12.16 -1.49 12.84
C PHE A 64 12.37 -2.44 11.65
N LYS A 65 12.49 -1.96 10.39
CA LYS A 65 12.79 -2.82 9.22
C LYS A 65 14.08 -3.63 9.37
N GLN A 66 15.01 -3.17 10.23
CA GLN A 66 16.27 -3.84 10.53
C GLN A 66 16.24 -4.60 11.86
N LEU A 67 15.12 -5.21 12.25
CA LEU A 67 15.21 -6.40 13.09
C LEU A 67 15.74 -7.55 12.21
N LEU A 68 17.05 -7.50 11.94
CA LEU A 68 17.81 -8.70 11.59
C LEU A 68 17.58 -9.68 12.74
N LEU A 69 16.79 -10.71 12.48
CA LEU A 69 16.87 -11.93 13.26
C LEU A 69 18.28 -12.48 12.98
N GLU A 70 19.20 -12.24 13.91
CA GLU A 70 20.41 -13.08 14.03
C GLU A 70 20.03 -14.51 14.39
#